data_AF-A0A920AHJ7-F1
#
_entry.id   AF-A0A920AHJ7-F1
#
_cell.length_a   1.000
_cell.length_b   1.000
_cell.length_c   1.000
_cell.angle_alpha   90.00
_cell.angle_beta   90.00
_cell.angle_gamma   90.00
#
_symmetry.space_group_name_H-M   'P 1'
#
loop_
_entity.id
_entity.type
_entity.pdbx_description
1 polymer ?
#
loop_
_entity_poly.entity_id
_entity_poly.type
_entity_poly.pdbx_seq_one_letter_code
_entity_poly.pdbx_strand_id
1 'polypeptide(L)'
;MLYLLLILIKKDLIMFNKLKSLKIFQSDTSFMQLIRTYIVGAINLMIGLTLTYLFQFFVLTFIEFPLRTYVTNVFAFLIGVVISYYLSRRIIFKFSFFGGKLKEFLNFSYTNLISLFAPNLIWFIINFINDALQKDELWFLVITILINGAILPIKYLIYKFFVFKDSL
;
A
#
# COMPACT_ATOMS: atom_id res chain seq x y z
N MET A 1 -6.52 -31.92 -19.86
CA MET A 1 -6.07 -30.52 -19.62
C MET A 1 -7.14 -29.67 -18.93
N LEU A 2 -8.37 -29.57 -19.47
CA LEU A 2 -9.47 -28.77 -18.88
C LEU A 2 -9.88 -29.19 -17.45
N TYR A 3 -9.90 -30.50 -17.16
CA TYR A 3 -10.28 -31.04 -15.86
C TYR A 3 -9.29 -30.70 -14.73
N LEU A 4 -7.99 -30.70 -15.04
CA LEU A 4 -6.93 -30.28 -14.12
C LEU A 4 -7.00 -28.78 -13.81
N LEU A 5 -7.33 -27.96 -14.82
CA LEU A 5 -7.56 -26.53 -14.66
C LEU A 5 -8.74 -26.24 -13.71
N LEU A 6 -9.85 -26.97 -13.86
CA LEU A 6 -11.03 -26.86 -12.98
C LEU A 6 -10.73 -27.24 -11.52
N ILE A 7 -9.90 -28.26 -11.30
CA ILE A 7 -9.49 -28.66 -9.94
C ILE A 7 -8.62 -27.59 -9.28
N LEU A 8 -7.68 -26.99 -10.02
CA LEU A 8 -6.84 -25.91 -9.53
C LEU A 8 -7.68 -24.68 -9.16
N ILE A 9 -8.54 -24.23 -10.07
CA ILE A 9 -9.46 -23.10 -9.83
C ILE A 9 -10.34 -23.36 -8.60
N LYS A 10 -10.88 -24.57 -8.46
CA LYS A 10 -11.73 -24.94 -7.32
C LYS A 10 -10.94 -24.95 -6.00
N LYS A 11 -9.69 -25.40 -6.01
CA LYS A 11 -8.79 -25.40 -4.86
C LYS A 11 -8.43 -23.98 -4.42
N ASP A 12 -8.17 -23.09 -5.38
CA ASP A 12 -7.89 -21.68 -5.12
C ASP A 12 -9.12 -20.96 -4.56
N LEU A 13 -10.32 -21.25 -5.07
CA LEU A 13 -11.60 -20.77 -4.53
C LEU A 13 -11.83 -21.23 -3.08
N ILE A 14 -11.52 -22.50 -2.77
CA ILE A 14 -11.64 -23.04 -1.41
C ILE A 14 -10.62 -22.36 -0.47
N MET A 15 -9.39 -22.16 -0.92
CA MET A 15 -8.35 -21.50 -0.15
C MET A 15 -8.68 -20.02 0.10
N PHE A 16 -9.23 -19.33 -0.90
CA PHE A 16 -9.70 -17.95 -0.77
C PHE A 16 -10.90 -17.82 0.20
N ASN A 17 -11.85 -18.76 0.14
CA ASN A 17 -12.98 -18.79 1.09
C ASN A 17 -12.52 -19.10 2.52
N LYS A 18 -11.51 -19.97 2.69
CA LYS A 18 -10.88 -20.20 4.00
C LYS A 18 -10.17 -18.95 4.51
N LEU A 19 -9.40 -18.26 3.67
CA LEU A 19 -8.76 -16.98 4.00
C LEU A 19 -9.78 -15.93 4.45
N LYS A 20 -10.91 -15.81 3.73
CA LYS A 20 -12.00 -14.88 4.07
C LYS A 20 -12.71 -15.23 5.38
N SER A 21 -12.71 -16.51 5.76
CA SER A 21 -13.29 -16.99 7.03
C SER A 21 -12.39 -16.77 8.25
N LEU A 22 -11.13 -16.36 8.05
CA LEU A 22 -10.22 -16.09 9.17
C LEU A 22 -10.75 -14.94 10.03
N LYS A 23 -10.61 -15.09 11.35
CA LYS A 23 -11.05 -14.11 12.37
C LYS A 23 -10.54 -12.69 12.10
N ILE A 24 -9.41 -12.55 11.41
CA ILE A 24 -8.80 -11.29 10.96
C ILE A 24 -9.72 -10.49 10.04
N PHE A 25 -10.45 -11.16 9.14
CA PHE A 25 -11.39 -10.53 8.21
C PHE A 25 -12.82 -10.46 8.74
N GLN A 26 -13.11 -11.08 9.88
CA GLN A 26 -14.45 -11.09 10.49
C GLN A 26 -14.57 -10.17 11.69
N SER A 27 -13.52 -9.97 12.49
CA SER A 27 -13.54 -9.12 13.68
C SER A 27 -13.32 -7.63 13.36
N ASP A 28 -14.08 -6.76 14.01
CA ASP A 28 -13.98 -5.29 13.88
C ASP A 28 -13.15 -4.61 14.99
N THR A 29 -12.39 -5.39 15.75
CA THR A 29 -11.48 -4.86 16.77
C THR A 29 -10.38 -4.00 16.12
N SER A 30 -9.94 -2.95 16.83
CA SER A 30 -8.87 -2.06 16.36
C SER A 30 -7.58 -2.81 16.01
N PHE A 31 -7.25 -3.87 16.75
CA PHE A 31 -6.09 -4.71 16.46
C PHE A 31 -6.22 -5.45 15.13
N MET A 32 -7.41 -5.97 14.81
CA MET A 32 -7.67 -6.65 13.53
C MET A 32 -7.73 -5.67 12.36
N GLN A 33 -8.17 -4.43 12.58
CA GLN A 33 -8.07 -3.36 11.57
C GLN A 33 -6.59 -2.99 11.30
N LEU A 34 -5.75 -2.96 12.35
CA LEU A 34 -4.31 -2.72 12.19
C LEU A 34 -3.63 -3.85 11.38
N ILE A 35 -3.90 -5.12 11.69
CA ILE A 35 -3.38 -6.25 10.89
C ILE A 35 -3.80 -6.14 9.43
N ARG A 36 -5.08 -5.80 9.17
CA ARG A 36 -5.58 -5.58 7.81
C ARG A 36 -4.90 -4.41 7.10
N THR A 37 -4.44 -3.41 7.86
CA THR A 37 -3.63 -2.30 7.31
C THR A 37 -2.28 -2.79 6.79
N TYR A 38 -1.59 -3.69 7.52
CA TYR A 38 -0.35 -4.30 7.03
C TYR A 38 -0.59 -5.16 5.78
N ILE A 39 -1.68 -5.92 5.73
CA ILE A 39 -2.06 -6.72 4.56
C ILE A 39 -2.28 -5.82 3.33
N VAL A 40 -3.05 -4.74 3.49
CA VAL A 40 -3.26 -3.76 2.41
C VAL A 40 -1.96 -3.07 2.00
N GLY A 41 -1.08 -2.76 2.96
CA GLY A 41 0.25 -2.23 2.68
C GLY A 41 1.08 -3.15 1.79
N ALA A 42 1.11 -4.45 2.07
CA ALA A 42 1.82 -5.44 1.26
C ALA A 42 1.23 -5.56 -0.15
N ILE A 43 -0.11 -5.58 -0.28
CA ILE A 43 -0.79 -5.60 -1.59
C ILE A 43 -0.43 -4.35 -2.40
N ASN A 44 -0.48 -3.18 -1.77
CA ASN A 44 -0.14 -1.91 -2.42
C ASN A 44 1.30 -1.89 -2.93
N LEU A 45 2.25 -2.46 -2.17
CA LEU A 45 3.64 -2.58 -2.61
C LEU A 45 3.75 -3.43 -3.88
N MET A 46 3.12 -4.61 -3.91
CA MET A 46 3.14 -5.50 -5.07
C MET A 46 2.51 -4.84 -6.31
N ILE A 47 1.39 -4.15 -6.13
CA ILE A 47 0.72 -3.40 -7.20
C ILE A 47 1.60 -2.26 -7.69
N GLY A 48 2.20 -1.49 -6.78
CA GLY A 48 3.11 -0.39 -7.12
C GLY A 48 4.29 -0.87 -7.97
N LEU A 49 4.96 -1.95 -7.57
CA LEU A 49 6.06 -2.55 -8.35
C LEU A 49 5.59 -2.99 -9.74
N THR A 50 4.41 -3.60 -9.83
CA THR A 50 3.84 -4.05 -11.10
C THR A 50 3.54 -2.87 -12.02
N LEU A 51 2.92 -1.81 -11.50
CA LEU A 51 2.61 -0.59 -12.27
C LEU A 51 3.88 0.10 -12.74
N THR A 52 4.89 0.24 -11.87
CA THR A 52 6.19 0.82 -12.22
C THR A 52 6.84 0.03 -13.34
N TYR A 53 6.85 -1.30 -13.27
CA TYR A 53 7.40 -2.15 -14.33
C TYR A 53 6.66 -1.95 -15.66
N LEU A 54 5.33 -1.97 -15.65
CA LEU A 54 4.51 -1.76 -16.83
C LEU A 54 4.76 -0.38 -17.46
N PHE A 55 4.75 0.68 -16.66
CA PHE A 55 4.97 2.03 -17.18
C PHE A 55 6.37 2.23 -17.72
N GLN A 56 7.39 1.78 -17.00
CA GLN A 56 8.79 1.99 -17.38
C GLN A 56 9.19 1.25 -18.67
N PHE A 57 8.70 0.02 -18.84
CA PHE A 57 9.22 -0.89 -19.88
C PHE A 57 8.24 -1.12 -21.04
N PHE A 58 6.97 -0.76 -20.89
CA PHE A 58 5.98 -1.00 -21.94
C PHE A 58 5.27 0.28 -22.39
N VAL A 59 4.86 1.14 -21.44
CA VAL A 59 4.03 2.31 -21.78
C VAL A 59 4.87 3.53 -22.14
N LEU A 60 5.85 3.90 -21.31
CA LEU A 60 6.62 5.14 -21.42
C LEU A 60 7.95 4.95 -22.16
N THR A 61 8.06 3.91 -22.98
CA THR A 61 9.28 3.57 -23.71
C THR A 61 9.73 4.64 -24.69
N PHE A 62 8.83 5.55 -25.06
CA PHE A 62 9.09 6.72 -25.90
C PHE A 62 9.76 7.89 -25.16
N ILE A 63 9.81 7.89 -23.83
CA ILE A 63 10.46 8.93 -23.02
C ILE A 63 11.89 8.52 -22.72
N GLU A 64 12.88 9.39 -22.87
CA GLU A 64 14.26 9.05 -22.55
C GLU A 64 14.52 8.96 -21.03
N PHE A 65 15.56 8.24 -20.67
CA PHE A 65 16.06 8.22 -19.29
C PHE A 65 16.83 9.52 -19.00
N PRO A 66 16.74 10.09 -17.78
CA PRO A 66 16.06 9.60 -16.59
C PRO A 66 14.60 10.06 -16.44
N LEU A 67 14.10 10.92 -17.35
CA LEU A 67 12.76 11.50 -17.26
C LEU A 67 11.67 10.44 -17.17
N ARG A 68 11.82 9.34 -17.92
CA ARG A 68 10.92 8.19 -17.87
C ARG A 68 10.69 7.67 -16.45
N THR A 69 11.75 7.53 -15.65
CA THR A 69 11.67 6.99 -14.30
C THR A 69 10.84 7.89 -13.38
N TYR A 70 11.03 9.21 -13.45
CA TYR A 70 10.25 10.15 -12.65
C TYR A 70 8.77 10.13 -13.03
N VAL A 71 8.49 10.14 -14.33
CA VAL A 71 7.13 10.10 -14.87
C VAL A 71 6.44 8.77 -14.50
N THR A 72 7.15 7.64 -14.59
CA THR A 72 6.70 6.32 -14.12
C THR A 72 6.31 6.36 -12.64
N ASN A 73 7.17 6.89 -11.78
CA ASN A 73 6.90 6.93 -10.34
C ASN A 73 5.67 7.78 -10.01
N VAL A 74 5.50 8.91 -10.71
CA VAL A 74 4.30 9.75 -10.56
C VAL A 74 3.05 8.99 -11.01
N PHE A 75 3.04 8.36 -12.19
CA PHE A 75 1.87 7.61 -12.66
C PHE A 75 1.56 6.40 -11.78
N ALA A 76 2.58 5.63 -11.38
CA ALA A 76 2.42 4.49 -10.48
C ALA A 76 1.87 4.93 -9.11
N PHE A 77 2.34 6.05 -8.57
CA PHE A 77 1.78 6.62 -7.34
C PHE A 77 0.32 7.06 -7.51
N LEU A 78 -0.01 7.78 -8.59
CA LEU A 78 -1.38 8.27 -8.84
C LEU A 78 -2.39 7.12 -8.93
N ILE A 79 -2.07 6.07 -9.68
CA ILE A 79 -2.93 4.88 -9.77
C ILE A 79 -2.91 4.10 -8.45
N GLY A 80 -1.73 3.95 -7.85
CA GLY A 80 -1.56 3.25 -6.58
C GLY A 80 -2.40 3.86 -5.46
N VAL A 81 -2.50 5.19 -5.38
CA VAL A 81 -3.30 5.87 -4.35
C VAL A 81 -4.79 5.60 -4.52
N VAL A 82 -5.27 5.53 -5.77
CA VAL A 82 -6.66 5.19 -6.10
C VAL A 82 -6.98 3.76 -5.68
N ILE A 83 -6.14 2.80 -6.07
CA ILE A 83 -6.33 1.39 -5.72
C ILE A 83 -6.26 1.22 -4.19
N SER A 84 -5.26 1.83 -3.56
CA SER A 84 -5.05 1.79 -2.11
C SER A 84 -6.25 2.34 -1.33
N TYR A 85 -6.91 3.38 -1.83
CA TYR A 85 -8.13 3.93 -1.22
C TYR A 85 -9.23 2.88 -1.14
N TYR A 86 -9.54 2.25 -2.27
CA TYR A 86 -10.61 1.26 -2.33
C TYR A 86 -10.27 -0.02 -1.57
N LEU A 87 -9.02 -0.48 -1.61
CA LEU A 87 -8.55 -1.60 -0.80
C LEU A 87 -8.65 -1.30 0.69
N SER A 88 -8.22 -0.12 1.12
CA SER A 88 -8.32 0.31 2.52
C SER A 88 -9.79 0.35 2.97
N ARG A 89 -10.66 0.96 2.17
CA ARG A 89 -12.10 1.03 2.43
C ARG A 89 -12.73 -0.35 2.57
N ARG A 90 -12.40 -1.28 1.66
CA ARG A 90 -13.01 -2.61 1.61
C ARG A 90 -12.43 -3.61 2.60
N ILE A 91 -11.11 -3.60 2.80
CA ILE A 91 -10.42 -4.61 3.60
C ILE A 91 -10.29 -4.13 5.04
N ILE A 92 -9.77 -2.92 5.28
CA ILE A 92 -9.49 -2.41 6.63
C ILE A 92 -10.80 -2.06 7.36
N PHE A 93 -11.69 -1.33 6.69
CA PHE A 93 -12.90 -0.81 7.32
C PHE A 93 -14.20 -1.52 6.89
N LYS A 94 -14.12 -2.46 5.93
CA LYS A 94 -15.26 -3.26 5.43
C LYS A 94 -16.42 -2.44 4.85
N PHE A 95 -16.20 -1.20 4.44
CA PHE A 95 -17.24 -0.40 3.81
C PHE A 95 -17.58 -0.87 2.39
N SER A 96 -18.66 -0.32 1.86
CA SER A 96 -19.05 -0.49 0.46
C SER A 96 -18.01 0.16 -0.47
N PHE A 97 -17.73 -0.47 -1.60
CA PHE A 97 -16.72 0.03 -2.55
C PHE A 97 -17.09 1.41 -3.13
N PHE A 98 -18.37 1.61 -3.48
CA PHE A 98 -18.87 2.80 -4.17
C PHE A 98 -19.52 3.86 -3.25
N GLY A 99 -19.55 3.63 -1.93
CA GLY A 99 -20.19 4.57 -1.00
C GLY A 99 -19.31 5.74 -0.53
N GLY A 100 -18.14 5.92 -1.14
CA GLY A 100 -17.16 6.94 -0.73
C GLY A 100 -17.51 8.34 -1.21
N LYS A 101 -17.31 9.35 -0.35
CA LYS A 101 -17.42 10.77 -0.74
C LYS A 101 -16.09 11.26 -1.34
N LEU A 102 -16.14 12.20 -2.28
CA LEU A 102 -14.92 12.81 -2.85
C LEU A 102 -13.98 13.39 -1.78
N LYS A 103 -14.54 14.03 -0.74
CA LYS A 103 -13.78 14.56 0.40
C LYS A 103 -12.97 13.46 1.12
N GLU A 104 -13.55 12.27 1.28
CA GLU A 104 -12.88 11.12 1.90
C GLU A 104 -11.70 10.66 1.04
N PHE A 105 -11.91 10.56 -0.29
CA PHE A 105 -10.85 10.20 -1.22
C PHE A 105 -9.70 11.21 -1.23
N LEU A 106 -10.01 12.52 -1.21
CA LEU A 106 -9.00 13.58 -1.14
C LEU A 106 -8.21 13.51 0.18
N ASN A 107 -8.91 13.38 1.32
CA ASN A 107 -8.26 13.21 2.63
C ASN A 107 -7.36 11.96 2.67
N PHE A 108 -7.80 10.86 2.06
CA PHE A 108 -6.99 9.65 1.93
C PHE A 108 -5.74 9.93 1.09
N SER A 109 -5.89 10.59 -0.05
CA SER A 109 -4.78 10.90 -0.97
C SER A 109 -3.74 11.80 -0.30
N TYR A 110 -4.17 12.87 0.39
CA TYR A 110 -3.28 13.74 1.16
C TYR A 110 -2.57 12.99 2.28
N THR A 111 -3.28 12.14 3.02
CA THR A 111 -2.68 11.32 4.07
C THR A 111 -1.60 10.39 3.52
N ASN A 112 -1.77 9.87 2.30
CA ASN A 112 -0.79 8.98 1.70
C ASN A 112 0.52 9.68 1.27
N LEU A 113 0.54 11.00 1.16
CA LEU A 113 1.78 11.76 0.93
C LEU A 113 2.78 11.58 2.09
N ILE A 114 2.33 11.24 3.30
CA ILE A 114 3.23 10.94 4.42
C ILE A 114 4.16 9.76 4.10
N SER A 115 3.71 8.79 3.29
CA SER A 115 4.55 7.67 2.85
C SER A 115 5.62 8.08 1.85
N LEU A 116 5.52 9.29 1.29
CA LEU A 116 6.55 9.87 0.44
C LEU A 116 7.48 10.76 1.29
N PHE A 117 6.93 11.66 2.10
CA PHE A 117 7.75 12.64 2.82
C PHE A 117 8.41 12.10 4.09
N ALA A 118 7.72 11.30 4.90
CA ALA A 118 8.24 10.88 6.21
C ALA A 118 9.49 10.00 6.08
N PRO A 119 9.58 9.00 5.18
CA PRO A 119 10.80 8.23 5.03
C PRO A 119 12.00 9.08 4.58
N ASN A 120 11.77 10.02 3.67
CA ASN A 120 12.81 10.93 3.20
C ASN A 120 13.30 11.87 4.30
N LEU A 121 12.39 12.40 5.12
CA LEU A 121 12.75 13.25 6.26
C LEU A 121 13.53 12.47 7.33
N ILE A 122 13.13 11.24 7.63
CA ILE A 122 13.83 10.39 8.60
C ILE A 122 15.24 10.06 8.08
N TRP A 123 15.38 9.68 6.81
CA TRP A 123 16.68 9.44 6.20
C TRP A 123 17.57 10.68 6.21
N PHE A 124 17.01 11.86 5.92
CA PHE A 124 17.73 13.11 6.02
C PHE A 124 18.29 13.35 7.44
N ILE A 125 17.49 13.10 8.48
CA ILE A 125 17.92 13.23 9.88
C ILE A 125 19.01 12.20 10.22
N ILE A 126 18.84 10.94 9.81
CA ILE A 126 19.82 9.88 10.05
C ILE A 126 21.16 10.24 9.40
N ASN A 127 21.16 10.70 8.16
CA ASN A 127 22.36 11.09 7.44
C ASN A 127 23.08 12.28 8.06
N PHE A 128 22.32 13.22 8.63
CA PHE A 128 22.89 14.35 9.36
C PHE A 128 23.64 13.90 10.63
N ILE A 129 23.21 12.79 11.24
CA ILE A 129 23.83 12.24 12.47
C ILE A 129 24.96 11.26 12.15
N ASN A 130 24.71 10.31 11.25
CA ASN A 130 25.64 9.25 10.86
C ASN A 130 25.29 8.70 9.47
N ASP A 131 26.02 9.16 8.46
CA ASP A 131 25.84 8.75 7.07
C ASP A 131 26.34 7.31 6.79
N ALA A 132 27.12 6.70 7.69
CA ALA A 132 27.59 5.32 7.54
C ALA A 132 26.44 4.31 7.61
N LEU A 133 25.37 4.61 8.35
CA LEU A 133 24.17 3.75 8.43
C LEU A 133 23.41 3.67 7.10
N GLN A 134 23.51 4.70 6.26
CA GLN A 134 22.92 4.66 4.92
C GLN A 134 23.83 3.95 3.92
N LYS A 135 25.15 4.03 4.10
CA LYS A 135 26.14 3.41 3.20
C LYS A 135 26.25 1.91 3.42
N ASP A 136 25.97 1.43 4.63
CA ASP A 136 25.88 0.00 4.93
C ASP A 136 24.55 -0.58 4.43
N GLU A 137 24.64 -1.59 3.56
CA GLU A 137 23.48 -2.20 2.88
C GLU A 137 22.48 -2.81 3.87
N LEU A 138 22.98 -3.49 4.91
CA LEU A 138 22.13 -4.18 5.88
C LEU A 138 21.40 -3.16 6.76
N TRP A 139 22.10 -2.14 7.26
CA TRP A 139 21.50 -1.07 8.04
C TRP A 139 20.50 -0.25 7.23
N PHE A 140 20.83 0.05 5.97
CA PHE A 140 19.91 0.72 5.06
C PHE A 140 18.59 -0.04 4.89
N LEU A 141 18.65 -1.35 4.66
CA LEU A 141 17.47 -2.19 4.50
C LEU A 141 16.66 -2.30 5.79
N VAL A 142 17.32 -2.57 6.92
CA VAL A 142 16.66 -2.69 8.23
C VAL A 142 15.94 -1.39 8.59
N ILE A 143 16.62 -0.24 8.48
CA ILE A 143 16.05 1.07 8.79
C ILE A 143 14.88 1.38 7.84
N THR A 144 15.01 1.10 6.54
CA THR A 144 13.94 1.32 5.57
C THR A 144 12.70 0.49 5.88
N ILE A 145 12.86 -0.78 6.24
CA ILE A 145 11.75 -1.65 6.65
C ILE A 145 11.10 -1.13 7.92
N LEU A 146 11.90 -0.72 8.92
CA LEU A 146 11.41 -0.17 10.18
C LEU A 146 10.63 1.12 9.98
N ILE A 147 11.14 2.04 9.17
CA ILE A 147 10.46 3.31 8.83
C ILE A 147 9.11 3.03 8.17
N ASN A 148 9.11 2.22 7.10
CA ASN A 148 7.88 1.92 6.36
C ASN A 148 6.87 1.14 7.23
N GLY A 149 7.35 0.22 8.06
CA GLY A 149 6.54 -0.54 9.01
C GLY A 149 5.96 0.32 10.13
N ALA A 150 6.73 1.27 10.67
CA ALA A 150 6.34 2.18 11.75
C ALA A 150 5.36 3.26 11.30
N ILE A 151 5.40 3.65 10.01
CA ILE A 151 4.45 4.60 9.44
C ILE A 151 3.03 3.99 9.35
N LEU A 152 2.89 2.66 9.19
CA LEU A 152 1.59 2.02 8.99
C LEU A 152 0.61 2.20 10.17
N PRO A 153 1.00 2.04 11.45
CA PRO A 153 0.14 2.38 12.59
C PRO A 153 -0.33 3.83 12.59
N ILE A 154 0.57 4.77 12.27
CA ILE A 154 0.24 6.20 12.19
C ILE A 154 -0.79 6.43 11.08
N LYS A 155 -0.57 5.86 9.88
CA LYS A 155 -1.54 5.92 8.78
C LYS A 155 -2.88 5.32 9.18
N TYR A 156 -2.89 4.19 9.88
CA TYR A 156 -4.13 3.58 10.38
C TYR A 156 -4.89 4.52 11.31
N LEU A 157 -4.21 5.18 12.26
CA LEU A 157 -4.85 6.14 13.16
C LEU A 157 -5.42 7.33 12.38
N ILE A 158 -4.67 7.88 11.42
CA ILE A 158 -5.15 8.99 10.58
C ILE A 158 -6.36 8.54 9.74
N TYR A 159 -6.28 7.35 9.16
CA TYR A 159 -7.39 6.77 8.40
C TYR A 159 -8.65 6.64 9.24
N LYS A 160 -8.53 6.07 10.44
CA LYS A 160 -9.65 5.85 11.34
C LYS A 160 -10.29 7.15 11.84
N PHE A 161 -9.48 8.10 12.28
CA PHE A 161 -9.99 9.29 12.99
C PHE A 161 -10.26 10.49 12.08
N PHE A 162 -9.64 10.57 10.90
CA PHE A 162 -9.72 11.75 10.04
C PHE A 162 -10.21 11.46 8.63
N VAL A 163 -9.84 10.32 8.04
CA VAL A 163 -10.24 10.01 6.66
C VAL A 163 -11.62 9.38 6.63
N PHE A 164 -11.79 8.24 7.30
CA PHE A 164 -12.99 7.43 7.22
C PHE A 164 -14.00 7.70 8.35
N LYS A 165 -13.75 8.71 9.20
CA LYS A 165 -14.62 9.06 10.33
C LYS A 165 -16.08 9.24 9.92
N ASP A 166 -16.34 9.90 8.79
CA ASP A 166 -17.70 10.19 8.32
C ASP A 166 -18.40 8.97 7.70
N SER A 167 -17.66 7.87 7.48
CA SER A 167 -18.15 6.59 6.95
C SER A 167 -18.22 5.48 8.01
N LEU A 168 -17.58 5.68 9.18
CA LEU A 168 -17.63 4.80 10.36
C LEU A 168 -18.94 4.98 11.12
#